data_AF-A0A0Q9YMK1-F1
#
_entry.id   AF-A0A0Q9YMK1-F1
#
_cell.length_a   1.000
_cell.length_b   1.000
_cell.length_c   1.000
_cell.angle_alpha   90.00
_cell.angle_beta   90.00
_cell.angle_gamma   90.00
#
_symmetry.space_group_name_H-M   'P 1'
#
loop_
_entity.id
_entity.type
_entity.pdbx_description
1 polymer ?
#
loop_
_entity_poly.entity_id
_entity_poly.type
_entity_poly.pdbx_seq_one_letter_code
_entity_poly.pdbx_strand_id
1 'polypeptide(L)'
;MPENLLRKIKQQNLSNIEKLIEEHIKKTNKDYEDCLSVHEKTPYLPSYNDYPHPPPEPPELIKISFIKNIFGLAKEKKTINQQLIEQYNSKLNDWALRKEQWPLIMKKSDNGNIDAMSIVLGEILPGISWPKETLVNYDFSTDEKILVLDIDLPEVEDMPKIFLTRAARGIKINVKKLSPTQIRRDYAILVHGINFRIIGECFSALQYLDTIILSGYTQRINTATGVSANEYILSVKVTRQQWNKLNLRHVNLISPVDALAQFELVRNMKRNAEMKKIEPISLSQYNHDINHALLTRSQSTTEERYPAILKMPLSKQCSELGIEFEKLNFAYQRKPEVSLLSYYQELGYIGSSLEGIAILTVLKALMLDKLSELNPFKDRLDACQRYLEAQLTILENEIGVIVASIKNVSKQRYLSNFEEIILSPFIMSSHPGLSMQFADAIFNAINTDYFIKLTLKIAEDPYTYRSGWPDLTIVKDQEVRFIEVKTTDKLHKSQLVTISAMRKVLPYQFSVCQLTK
;
A
#
# COMPACT_ATOMS: atom_id res chain seq x y z
N MET A 1 -29.96 -37.93 28.56
CA MET A 1 -30.07 -38.77 27.33
C MET A 1 -29.48 -40.14 27.61
N PRO A 2 -30.07 -41.24 27.10
CA PRO A 2 -29.52 -42.58 27.30
C PRO A 2 -28.18 -42.74 26.57
N GLU A 3 -27.15 -43.29 27.22
CA GLU A 3 -25.79 -43.49 26.67
C GLU A 3 -25.76 -44.24 25.34
N ASN A 4 -26.71 -45.15 25.13
CA ASN A 4 -26.84 -45.92 23.90
C ASN A 4 -27.27 -45.07 22.69
N LEU A 5 -28.02 -43.99 22.92
CA LEU A 5 -28.43 -43.06 21.87
C LEU A 5 -27.26 -42.16 21.43
N LEU A 6 -26.44 -41.71 22.39
CA LEU A 6 -25.20 -40.97 22.16
C LEU A 6 -24.15 -41.79 21.38
N ARG A 7 -24.04 -43.09 21.66
CA ARG A 7 -23.16 -44.01 20.91
C ARG A 7 -23.62 -44.21 19.46
N LYS A 8 -24.91 -44.42 19.21
CA LYS A 8 -25.48 -44.56 17.85
C LYS A 8 -25.33 -43.29 17.02
N ILE A 9 -25.57 -42.10 17.61
CA ILE A 9 -25.41 -40.81 16.94
C ILE A 9 -23.93 -40.54 16.59
N LYS A 10 -22.99 -40.90 17.49
CA LYS A 10 -21.54 -40.79 17.21
C LYS A 10 -21.07 -41.75 16.10
N GLN A 11 -21.62 -42.97 16.02
CA GLN A 11 -21.29 -43.92 14.95
C GLN A 11 -21.86 -43.52 13.59
N GLN A 12 -23.11 -43.02 13.54
CA GLN A 12 -23.72 -42.58 12.27
C GLN A 12 -23.13 -41.28 11.71
N ASN A 13 -22.54 -40.44 12.57
CA ASN A 13 -21.86 -39.20 12.17
C ASN A 13 -20.33 -39.29 12.24
N LEU A 14 -19.75 -40.47 12.46
CA LEU A 14 -18.31 -40.62 12.68
C LEU A 14 -17.50 -40.09 11.49
N SER A 15 -17.92 -40.44 10.26
CA SER A 15 -17.29 -39.98 9.01
C SER A 15 -17.37 -38.45 8.85
N ASN A 16 -18.51 -37.85 9.19
CA ASN A 16 -18.68 -36.39 9.16
C ASN A 16 -17.78 -35.70 10.20
N ILE A 17 -17.67 -36.27 11.40
CA ILE A 17 -16.81 -35.74 12.45
C ILE A 17 -15.32 -35.89 12.07
N GLU A 18 -14.93 -37.02 11.48
CA GLU A 18 -13.56 -37.23 10.97
C GLU A 18 -13.21 -36.22 9.88
N LYS A 19 -14.14 -35.99 8.94
CA LYS A 19 -13.99 -34.97 7.90
C LYS A 19 -13.83 -33.56 8.50
N LEU A 20 -14.66 -33.18 9.47
CA LEU A 20 -14.56 -31.90 10.16
C LEU A 20 -13.23 -31.73 10.91
N ILE A 21 -12.70 -32.82 11.49
CA ILE A 21 -11.39 -32.82 12.15
C ILE A 21 -10.27 -32.62 11.13
N GLU A 22 -10.32 -33.33 10.00
CA GLU A 22 -9.33 -33.18 8.94
C GLU A 22 -9.35 -31.77 8.35
N GLU A 23 -10.55 -31.20 8.13
CA GLU A 23 -10.72 -29.80 7.71
C GLU A 23 -10.14 -28.82 8.75
N HIS A 24 -10.36 -29.05 10.05
CA HIS A 24 -9.82 -28.21 11.11
C HIS A 24 -8.29 -28.31 11.22
N ILE A 25 -7.73 -29.52 11.12
CA ILE A 25 -6.28 -29.74 11.11
C ILE A 25 -5.67 -29.03 9.91
N LYS A 26 -6.23 -29.24 8.70
CA LYS A 26 -5.75 -28.60 7.47
C LYS A 26 -5.83 -27.08 7.57
N LYS A 27 -6.95 -26.53 8.05
CA LYS A 27 -7.12 -25.08 8.22
C LYS A 27 -6.10 -24.50 9.21
N THR A 28 -5.81 -25.20 10.30
CA THR A 28 -4.87 -24.73 11.32
C THR A 28 -3.42 -24.82 10.86
N ASN A 29 -3.05 -25.91 10.19
CA ASN A 29 -1.69 -26.10 9.70
C ASN A 29 -1.39 -25.30 8.43
N LYS A 30 -2.41 -24.80 7.72
CA LYS A 30 -2.25 -24.01 6.50
C LYS A 30 -1.30 -22.83 6.67
N ASP A 31 -1.43 -22.07 7.75
CA ASP A 31 -0.54 -20.93 8.03
C ASP A 31 0.93 -21.36 8.16
N TYR A 32 1.18 -22.50 8.81
CA TYR A 32 2.51 -23.10 8.94
C TYR A 32 3.06 -23.60 7.60
N GLU A 33 2.24 -24.30 6.81
CA GLU A 33 2.63 -24.80 5.49
C GLU A 33 2.89 -23.65 4.50
N ASP A 34 2.04 -22.62 4.49
CA ASP A 34 2.19 -21.44 3.65
C ASP A 34 3.49 -20.68 3.99
N CYS A 35 3.91 -20.63 5.26
CA CYS A 35 5.20 -20.04 5.66
C CYS A 35 6.42 -20.79 5.09
N LEU A 36 6.36 -22.12 5.01
CA LEU A 36 7.48 -22.94 4.55
C LEU A 36 7.55 -23.10 3.03
N SER A 37 6.44 -22.86 2.35
CA SER A 37 6.28 -23.08 0.89
C SER A 37 6.21 -21.78 0.07
N VAL A 38 6.50 -20.61 0.66
CA VAL A 38 6.42 -19.30 -0.05
C VAL A 38 7.14 -19.32 -1.38
N HIS A 39 8.37 -19.87 -1.41
CA HIS A 39 9.21 -19.96 -2.60
C HIS A 39 8.64 -20.85 -3.70
N GLU A 40 7.72 -21.77 -3.40
CA GLU A 40 7.16 -22.70 -4.39
C GLU A 40 6.30 -21.98 -5.45
N LYS A 41 5.84 -20.75 -5.15
CA LYS A 41 5.10 -19.90 -6.08
C LYS A 41 6.00 -19.04 -6.97
N THR A 42 7.32 -19.21 -6.91
CA THR A 42 8.26 -18.43 -7.71
C THR A 42 8.09 -18.75 -9.20
N PRO A 43 7.96 -17.74 -10.08
CA PRO A 43 7.77 -17.99 -11.51
C PRO A 43 9.02 -18.62 -12.14
N TYR A 44 8.80 -19.53 -13.09
CA TYR A 44 9.86 -20.21 -13.84
C TYR A 44 9.93 -19.76 -15.31
N LEU A 45 8.92 -19.07 -15.81
CA LEU A 45 8.88 -18.44 -17.14
C LEU A 45 8.64 -16.94 -16.98
N PRO A 46 9.16 -16.12 -17.92
CA PRO A 46 8.75 -14.73 -18.06
C PRO A 46 7.23 -14.61 -18.18
N SER A 47 6.62 -13.69 -17.45
CA SER A 47 5.21 -13.32 -17.63
C SER A 47 5.07 -12.41 -18.84
N TYR A 48 5.18 -12.98 -20.04
CA TYR A 48 5.25 -12.21 -21.27
C TYR A 48 3.87 -12.14 -21.92
N ASN A 49 3.23 -10.96 -21.81
CA ASN A 49 2.10 -10.41 -22.58
C ASN A 49 0.76 -10.26 -21.85
N ASP A 50 0.44 -11.06 -20.84
CA ASP A 50 -0.84 -10.92 -20.16
C ASP A 50 -0.76 -9.92 -19.01
N TYR A 51 -1.75 -9.02 -18.96
CA TYR A 51 -1.93 -8.11 -17.83
C TYR A 51 -2.18 -8.93 -16.56
N PRO A 52 -1.43 -8.71 -15.46
CA PRO A 52 -1.36 -9.66 -14.34
C PRO A 52 -2.63 -9.72 -13.49
N HIS A 53 -3.56 -8.78 -13.67
CA HIS A 53 -4.79 -8.73 -12.89
C HIS A 53 -5.98 -9.27 -13.68
N PRO A 54 -6.82 -10.16 -13.09
CA PRO A 54 -8.08 -10.56 -13.71
C PRO A 54 -9.04 -9.38 -13.80
N PRO A 55 -10.05 -9.43 -14.70
CA PRO A 55 -11.09 -8.40 -14.74
C PRO A 55 -11.82 -8.33 -13.39
N PRO A 56 -12.28 -7.13 -12.98
CA PRO A 56 -13.05 -6.99 -11.75
C PRO A 56 -14.31 -7.84 -11.79
N GLU A 57 -14.70 -8.41 -10.64
CA GLU A 57 -15.92 -9.21 -10.54
C GLU A 57 -17.18 -8.32 -10.54
N PRO A 58 -18.29 -8.78 -11.17
CA PRO A 58 -19.54 -8.05 -11.16
C PRO A 58 -20.10 -7.94 -9.73
N PRO A 59 -20.72 -6.81 -9.36
CA PRO A 59 -21.18 -6.58 -8.00
C PRO A 59 -22.42 -7.42 -7.70
N GLU A 60 -22.53 -7.90 -6.46
CA GLU A 60 -23.78 -8.49 -5.99
C GLU A 60 -24.86 -7.42 -5.82
N LEU A 61 -25.89 -7.47 -6.66
CA LEU A 61 -27.00 -6.53 -6.60
C LEU A 61 -27.99 -6.93 -5.49
N ILE A 62 -28.43 -5.93 -4.72
CA ILE A 62 -29.44 -6.10 -3.68
C ILE A 62 -30.78 -6.42 -4.35
N LYS A 63 -31.25 -7.66 -4.18
CA LYS A 63 -32.53 -8.11 -4.73
C LYS A 63 -33.72 -7.39 -4.06
N ILE A 64 -34.65 -6.90 -4.87
CA ILE A 64 -35.90 -6.29 -4.39
C ILE A 64 -36.93 -7.41 -4.23
N SER A 65 -37.35 -7.70 -2.99
CA SER A 65 -38.42 -8.67 -2.72
C SER A 65 -39.79 -8.00 -2.79
N PHE A 66 -40.72 -8.61 -3.54
CA PHE A 66 -42.06 -8.07 -3.85
C PHE A 66 -42.89 -7.66 -2.62
N ILE A 67 -42.67 -8.26 -1.45
CA ILE A 67 -43.51 -8.02 -0.25
C ILE A 67 -43.06 -6.79 0.57
N LYS A 68 -41.91 -6.18 0.27
CA LYS A 68 -41.37 -5.02 1.03
C LYS A 68 -41.49 -3.66 0.31
N ASN A 69 -42.32 -3.55 -0.73
CA ASN A 69 -42.56 -2.32 -1.48
C ASN A 69 -43.36 -1.23 -0.73
N ILE A 70 -43.69 -1.43 0.55
CA ILE A 70 -44.57 -0.52 1.32
C ILE A 70 -43.80 0.57 2.08
N PHE A 71 -42.47 0.47 2.23
CA PHE A 71 -41.68 1.43 3.01
C PHE A 71 -40.47 1.96 2.23
N GLY A 72 -40.62 2.86 1.25
CA GLY A 72 -39.59 3.81 0.73
C GLY A 72 -38.19 3.32 0.28
N LEU A 73 -37.79 2.09 0.59
CA LEU A 73 -36.46 1.50 0.52
C LEU A 73 -36.17 0.91 -0.85
N ALA A 74 -37.20 0.77 -1.70
CA ALA A 74 -37.04 0.33 -3.08
C ALA A 74 -36.26 1.37 -3.90
N LYS A 75 -36.48 2.67 -3.65
CA LYS A 75 -35.74 3.76 -4.30
C LYS A 75 -34.28 3.77 -3.83
N GLU A 76 -34.04 3.72 -2.53
CA GLU A 76 -32.68 3.68 -1.96
C GLU A 76 -31.88 2.46 -2.44
N LYS A 77 -32.48 1.26 -2.47
CA LYS A 77 -31.82 0.04 -2.99
C LYS A 77 -31.54 0.10 -4.48
N LYS A 78 -32.43 0.72 -5.27
CA LYS A 78 -32.19 0.95 -6.71
C LYS A 78 -31.03 1.90 -6.90
N THR A 79 -30.95 2.98 -6.12
CA THR A 79 -29.81 3.91 -6.11
C THR A 79 -28.52 3.21 -5.72
N ILE A 80 -28.51 2.36 -4.69
CA ILE A 80 -27.33 1.60 -4.26
C ILE A 80 -26.89 0.62 -5.36
N ASN A 81 -27.82 -0.14 -5.95
CA ASN A 81 -27.48 -1.04 -7.06
C ASN A 81 -26.92 -0.27 -8.26
N GLN A 82 -27.47 0.91 -8.56
CA GLN A 82 -26.96 1.78 -9.61
C GLN A 82 -25.53 2.25 -9.30
N GLN A 83 -25.24 2.68 -8.07
CA GLN A 83 -23.88 3.04 -7.64
C GLN A 83 -22.91 1.87 -7.72
N LEU A 84 -23.34 0.65 -7.35
CA LEU A 84 -22.52 -0.55 -7.47
C LEU A 84 -22.18 -0.87 -8.92
N ILE A 85 -23.16 -0.73 -9.83
CA ILE A 85 -22.95 -0.90 -11.28
C ILE A 85 -22.01 0.17 -11.83
N GLU A 86 -22.18 1.43 -11.43
CA GLU A 86 -21.31 2.54 -11.85
C GLU A 86 -19.86 2.33 -11.39
N GLN A 87 -19.65 1.94 -10.12
CA GLN A 87 -18.32 1.60 -9.59
C GLN A 87 -17.69 0.41 -10.31
N TYR A 88 -18.48 -0.62 -10.60
CA TYR A 88 -18.03 -1.78 -11.35
C TYR A 88 -17.61 -1.40 -12.77
N ASN A 89 -18.43 -0.63 -13.49
CA ASN A 89 -18.13 -0.17 -14.84
C ASN A 89 -16.86 0.70 -14.86
N SER A 90 -16.66 1.56 -13.85
CA SER A 90 -15.43 2.35 -13.71
C SER A 90 -14.21 1.45 -13.55
N LYS A 91 -14.24 0.50 -12.60
CA LYS A 91 -13.15 -0.47 -12.39
C LYS A 91 -12.88 -1.31 -13.63
N LEU A 92 -13.93 -1.69 -14.36
CA LEU A 92 -13.81 -2.48 -15.59
C LEU A 92 -13.14 -1.67 -16.71
N ASN A 93 -13.48 -0.39 -16.85
CA ASN A 93 -12.85 0.51 -17.82
C ASN A 93 -11.39 0.78 -17.48
N ASP A 94 -11.07 1.04 -16.21
CA ASP A 94 -9.69 1.25 -15.75
C ASP A 94 -8.84 0.00 -15.99
N TRP A 95 -9.38 -1.17 -15.65
CA TRP A 95 -8.74 -2.46 -15.94
C TRP A 95 -8.53 -2.66 -17.44
N ALA A 96 -9.53 -2.35 -18.27
CA ALA A 96 -9.43 -2.50 -19.72
C ALA A 96 -8.35 -1.59 -20.33
N LEU A 97 -8.27 -0.34 -19.89
CA LEU A 97 -7.27 0.62 -20.32
C LEU A 97 -5.85 0.18 -19.94
N ARG A 98 -5.65 -0.24 -18.67
CA ARG A 98 -4.35 -0.75 -18.21
C ARG A 98 -3.94 -2.01 -18.97
N LYS A 99 -4.88 -2.91 -19.21
CA LYS A 99 -4.66 -4.12 -20.02
C LYS A 99 -4.29 -3.79 -21.47
N GLU A 100 -4.92 -2.80 -22.07
CA GLU A 100 -4.62 -2.34 -23.44
C GLU A 100 -3.21 -1.72 -23.53
N GLN A 101 -2.80 -0.95 -22.52
CA GLN A 101 -1.48 -0.30 -22.46
C GLN A 101 -0.34 -1.24 -22.08
N TRP A 102 -0.66 -2.36 -21.41
CA TRP A 102 0.32 -3.31 -20.88
C TRP A 102 1.38 -3.78 -21.89
N PRO A 103 1.03 -4.17 -23.14
CA PRO A 103 2.05 -4.60 -24.12
C PRO A 103 3.06 -3.50 -24.46
N LEU A 104 2.64 -2.24 -24.50
CA LEU A 104 3.52 -1.11 -24.77
C LEU A 104 4.44 -0.84 -23.57
N ILE A 105 3.91 -0.92 -22.35
CA ILE A 105 4.68 -0.78 -21.11
C ILE A 105 5.74 -1.89 -21.04
N MET A 106 5.37 -3.14 -21.27
CA MET A 106 6.30 -4.26 -21.31
C MET A 106 7.41 -4.05 -22.34
N LYS A 107 7.05 -3.63 -23.57
CA LYS A 107 8.05 -3.32 -24.60
C LYS A 107 9.02 -2.21 -24.19
N LYS A 108 8.56 -1.17 -23.47
CA LYS A 108 9.44 -0.11 -22.95
C LYS A 108 10.35 -0.63 -21.83
N SER A 109 9.80 -1.42 -20.92
CA SER A 109 10.53 -2.09 -19.84
C SER A 109 11.65 -2.99 -20.39
N ASP A 110 11.38 -3.76 -21.44
CA ASP A 110 12.38 -4.62 -22.09
C ASP A 110 13.52 -3.86 -22.77
N ASN A 111 13.30 -2.58 -23.06
CA ASN A 111 14.34 -1.68 -23.57
C ASN A 111 15.07 -0.91 -22.46
N GLY A 112 14.77 -1.18 -21.19
CA GLY A 112 15.44 -0.58 -20.02
C GLY A 112 14.82 0.71 -19.50
N ASN A 113 13.63 1.11 -19.97
CA ASN A 113 12.99 2.34 -19.48
C ASN A 113 12.57 2.19 -18.00
N ILE A 114 13.21 2.93 -17.09
CA ILE A 114 12.99 2.86 -15.64
C ILE A 114 11.52 3.08 -15.25
N ASP A 115 10.83 4.06 -15.85
CA ASP A 115 9.42 4.32 -15.54
C ASP A 115 8.53 3.12 -15.86
N ALA A 116 8.74 2.52 -17.03
CA ALA A 116 8.03 1.31 -17.43
C ALA A 116 8.37 0.14 -16.52
N MET A 117 9.65 -0.04 -16.14
CA MET A 117 10.06 -1.07 -15.20
C MET A 117 9.41 -0.87 -13.81
N SER A 118 9.31 0.37 -13.35
CA SER A 118 8.67 0.74 -12.09
C SER A 118 7.16 0.49 -12.13
N ILE A 119 6.48 0.81 -13.23
CA ILE A 119 5.06 0.47 -13.42
C ILE A 119 4.87 -1.06 -13.38
N VAL A 120 5.72 -1.81 -14.08
CA VAL A 120 5.64 -3.28 -14.09
C VAL A 120 5.79 -3.87 -12.69
N LEU A 121 6.80 -3.43 -11.91
CA LEU A 121 6.97 -3.87 -10.52
C LEU A 121 5.82 -3.41 -9.62
N GLY A 122 5.28 -2.21 -9.85
CA GLY A 122 4.15 -1.64 -9.14
C GLY A 122 2.83 -2.41 -9.34
N GLU A 123 2.64 -3.08 -10.46
CA GLU A 123 1.49 -3.98 -10.67
C GLU A 123 1.77 -5.39 -10.11
N ILE A 124 2.99 -5.90 -10.26
CA ILE A 124 3.33 -7.30 -9.92
C ILE A 124 3.53 -7.51 -8.41
N LEU A 125 4.35 -6.69 -7.75
CA LEU A 125 4.74 -6.91 -6.36
C LEU A 125 3.56 -6.82 -5.37
N PRO A 126 2.63 -5.84 -5.49
CA PRO A 126 1.44 -5.79 -4.61
C PRO A 126 0.46 -6.94 -4.84
N GLY A 127 0.49 -7.57 -6.02
CA GLY A 127 -0.30 -8.77 -6.33
C GLY A 127 0.15 -10.02 -5.57
N ILE A 128 1.31 -9.97 -4.90
CA ILE A 128 1.84 -11.12 -4.18
C ILE A 128 1.14 -11.29 -2.83
N SER A 129 0.47 -12.43 -2.67
CA SER A 129 -0.04 -12.85 -1.36
C SER A 129 1.09 -13.48 -0.53
N TRP A 130 1.38 -12.84 0.61
CA TRP A 130 2.35 -13.28 1.62
C TRP A 130 1.65 -13.99 2.80
N PRO A 131 2.26 -15.03 3.40
CA PRO A 131 1.70 -15.69 4.58
C PRO A 131 1.77 -14.80 5.84
N LYS A 132 2.76 -13.91 5.90
CA LYS A 132 3.00 -12.92 6.96
C LYS A 132 3.23 -11.56 6.30
N GLU A 133 3.05 -10.47 7.06
CA GLU A 133 3.26 -9.12 6.54
C GLU A 133 4.66 -8.98 5.94
N THR A 134 4.74 -8.43 4.74
CA THR A 134 5.99 -8.24 4.01
C THR A 134 5.83 -7.03 3.11
N LEU A 135 6.73 -6.06 3.24
CA LEU A 135 6.74 -4.85 2.44
C LEU A 135 8.00 -4.81 1.59
N VAL A 136 7.85 -4.35 0.35
CA VAL A 136 8.93 -4.32 -0.64
C VAL A 136 9.11 -2.89 -1.10
N ASN A 137 10.28 -2.32 -0.86
CA ASN A 137 10.73 -1.07 -1.49
C ASN A 137 11.82 -1.40 -2.51
N TYR A 138 11.90 -0.61 -3.57
CA TYR A 138 12.88 -0.84 -4.62
C TYR A 138 13.37 0.47 -5.24
N ASP A 139 14.56 0.40 -5.83
CA ASP A 139 15.16 1.48 -6.60
C ASP A 139 16.10 0.90 -7.68
N PHE A 140 16.46 1.70 -8.68
CA PHE A 140 17.33 1.28 -9.79
C PHE A 140 18.68 1.99 -9.74
N SER A 141 19.72 1.32 -10.22
CA SER A 141 21.00 1.96 -10.48
C SER A 141 20.94 2.90 -11.68
N THR A 142 21.91 3.81 -11.77
CA THR A 142 22.06 4.76 -12.89
C THR A 142 22.26 4.09 -14.25
N ASP A 143 22.75 2.85 -14.28
CA ASP A 143 22.92 2.06 -15.50
C ASP A 143 21.72 1.14 -15.79
N GLU A 144 20.63 1.27 -15.02
CA GLU A 144 19.30 0.68 -15.24
C GLU A 144 19.26 -0.86 -15.20
N LYS A 145 20.39 -1.49 -14.87
CA LYS A 145 20.57 -2.95 -14.89
C LYS A 145 20.60 -3.57 -13.51
N ILE A 146 20.74 -2.76 -12.47
CA ILE A 146 20.77 -3.22 -11.08
C ILE A 146 19.50 -2.73 -10.39
N LEU A 147 18.73 -3.69 -9.86
CA LEU A 147 17.59 -3.43 -8.99
C LEU A 147 18.03 -3.61 -7.54
N VAL A 148 17.87 -2.57 -6.73
CA VAL A 148 18.11 -2.60 -5.29
C VAL A 148 16.77 -2.78 -4.58
N LEU A 149 16.67 -3.73 -3.67
CA LEU A 149 15.46 -4.06 -2.93
C LEU A 149 15.71 -3.97 -1.42
N ASP A 150 14.77 -3.33 -0.72
CA ASP A 150 14.73 -3.26 0.75
C ASP A 150 13.43 -3.89 1.24
N ILE A 151 13.54 -5.01 1.96
CA ILE A 151 12.43 -5.89 2.33
C ILE A 151 12.17 -5.83 3.82
N ASP A 152 10.97 -5.41 4.18
CA ASP A 152 10.44 -5.55 5.53
C ASP A 152 9.98 -6.99 5.73
N LEU A 153 10.72 -7.74 6.55
CA LEU A 153 10.48 -9.16 6.80
C LEU A 153 9.68 -9.33 8.10
N PRO A 154 8.84 -10.39 8.18
CA PRO A 154 8.09 -10.70 9.39
C PRO A 154 9.03 -10.96 10.58
N GLU A 155 8.50 -10.81 11.79
CA GLU A 155 9.22 -11.14 13.02
C GLU A 155 9.18 -12.65 13.32
N VAL A 156 10.16 -13.14 14.09
CA VAL A 156 10.18 -14.57 14.49
C VAL A 156 9.00 -14.93 15.40
N GLU A 157 8.46 -13.92 16.09
CA GLU A 157 7.31 -14.03 16.97
C GLU A 157 5.99 -14.33 16.23
N ASP A 158 5.91 -13.99 14.94
CA ASP A 158 4.75 -14.22 14.07
C ASP A 158 4.65 -15.67 13.58
N MET A 159 5.72 -16.45 13.76
CA MET A 159 5.73 -17.84 13.36
C MET A 159 4.70 -18.66 14.13
N PRO A 160 4.00 -19.60 13.46
CA PRO A 160 3.11 -20.53 14.13
C PRO A 160 3.85 -21.29 15.23
N LYS A 161 3.19 -21.46 16.39
CA LYS A 161 3.78 -22.08 17.59
C LYS A 161 3.29 -23.50 17.82
N ILE A 162 2.28 -23.92 17.06
CA ILE A 162 1.63 -25.23 17.18
C ILE A 162 1.46 -25.87 15.81
N PHE A 163 1.47 -27.20 15.80
CA PHE A 163 1.14 -28.01 14.63
C PHE A 163 0.19 -29.13 15.06
N LEU A 164 -0.91 -29.31 14.34
CA LEU A 164 -1.93 -30.30 14.67
C LEU A 164 -1.71 -31.61 13.91
N THR A 165 -1.87 -32.74 14.58
CA THR A 165 -1.91 -34.06 13.93
C THR A 165 -3.10 -34.88 14.42
N ARG A 166 -3.52 -35.86 13.60
CA ARG A 166 -4.57 -36.80 14.00
C ARG A 166 -4.02 -37.75 15.07
N ALA A 167 -4.82 -38.05 16.09
CA ALA A 167 -4.47 -39.10 17.04
C ALA A 167 -4.53 -40.47 16.35
N ALA A 168 -3.62 -41.38 16.72
CA ALA A 168 -3.54 -42.72 16.14
C ALA A 168 -4.84 -43.56 16.32
N ARG A 169 -5.69 -43.20 17.30
CA ARG A 169 -7.01 -43.83 17.52
C ARG A 169 -8.03 -42.79 17.99
N GLY A 170 -9.24 -42.84 17.41
CA GLY A 170 -10.40 -42.04 17.82
C GLY A 170 -10.47 -40.63 17.23
N ILE A 171 -11.34 -39.80 17.82
CA ILE A 171 -11.77 -38.47 17.34
C ILE A 171 -10.90 -37.34 17.93
N LYS A 172 -9.72 -37.66 18.48
CA LYS A 172 -8.87 -36.67 19.18
C LYS A 172 -7.86 -36.03 18.24
N ILE A 173 -7.53 -34.77 18.52
CA ILE A 173 -6.49 -34.01 17.85
C ILE A 173 -5.28 -33.90 18.78
N ASN A 174 -4.09 -34.17 18.26
CA ASN A 174 -2.83 -33.97 18.96
C ASN A 174 -2.29 -32.57 18.66
N VAL A 175 -2.04 -31.79 19.70
CA VAL A 175 -1.42 -30.46 19.59
C VAL A 175 0.07 -30.59 19.86
N LYS A 176 0.89 -30.49 18.82
CA LYS A 176 2.35 -30.46 18.96
C LYS A 176 2.81 -29.00 19.11
N LYS A 177 3.30 -28.63 20.29
CA LYS A 177 4.00 -27.35 20.48
C LYS A 177 5.37 -27.43 19.81
N LEU A 178 5.70 -26.43 18.99
CA LEU A 178 6.98 -26.36 18.32
C LEU A 178 8.06 -25.89 19.30
N SER A 179 9.25 -26.47 19.21
CA SER A 179 10.38 -26.04 20.05
C SER A 179 10.90 -24.67 19.57
N PRO A 180 11.51 -23.85 20.44
CA PRO A 180 12.10 -22.57 20.03
C PRO A 180 13.16 -22.70 18.94
N THR A 181 13.89 -23.82 18.89
CA THR A 181 14.86 -24.10 17.83
C THR A 181 14.17 -24.45 16.52
N GLN A 182 13.05 -25.16 16.55
CA GLN A 182 12.27 -25.45 15.35
C GLN A 182 11.68 -24.16 14.77
N ILE A 183 11.07 -23.31 15.61
CA ILE A 183 10.52 -22.01 15.20
C ILE A 183 11.60 -21.16 14.51
N ARG A 184 12.82 -21.11 15.05
CA ARG A 184 13.94 -20.38 14.41
C ARG A 184 14.36 -20.96 13.06
N ARG A 185 14.33 -22.28 12.90
CA ARG A 185 14.61 -22.93 11.61
C ARG A 185 13.53 -22.62 10.58
N ASP A 186 12.27 -22.73 10.99
CA ASP A 186 11.12 -22.44 10.15
C ASP A 186 11.11 -20.96 9.74
N TYR A 187 11.45 -20.06 10.66
CA TYR A 187 11.62 -18.64 10.38
C TYR A 187 12.74 -18.37 9.36
N ALA A 188 13.88 -19.04 9.51
CA ALA A 188 14.95 -18.94 8.51
C ALA A 188 14.46 -19.40 7.13
N ILE A 189 13.68 -20.48 7.04
CA ILE A 189 13.08 -20.93 5.77
C ILE A 189 12.15 -19.86 5.20
N LEU A 190 11.25 -19.28 6.01
CA LEU A 190 10.33 -18.22 5.58
C LEU A 190 11.09 -17.00 5.03
N VAL A 191 12.07 -16.49 5.78
CA VAL A 191 12.87 -15.32 5.36
C VAL A 191 13.58 -15.60 4.04
N HIS A 192 14.23 -16.75 3.90
CA HIS A 192 14.91 -17.07 2.63
C HIS A 192 13.90 -17.29 1.51
N GLY A 193 12.75 -17.89 1.81
CA GLY A 193 11.70 -18.15 0.83
C GLY A 193 11.04 -16.89 0.28
N ILE A 194 10.79 -15.89 1.14
CA ILE A 194 10.32 -14.55 0.72
C ILE A 194 11.32 -13.92 -0.24
N ASN A 195 12.59 -13.83 0.17
CA ASN A 195 13.63 -13.19 -0.62
C ASN A 195 13.86 -13.91 -1.95
N PHE A 196 13.87 -15.25 -1.93
CA PHE A 196 13.96 -16.09 -3.13
C PHE A 196 12.80 -15.81 -4.09
N ARG A 197 11.56 -15.75 -3.57
CA ARG A 197 10.39 -15.47 -4.39
C ARG A 197 10.47 -14.09 -5.03
N ILE A 198 10.77 -13.05 -4.26
CA ILE A 198 10.87 -11.66 -4.77
C ILE A 198 11.90 -11.58 -5.90
N ILE A 199 13.07 -12.19 -5.73
CA ILE A 199 14.11 -12.23 -6.78
C ILE A 199 13.58 -12.86 -8.07
N GLY A 200 12.87 -13.99 -7.96
CA GLY A 200 12.29 -14.65 -9.13
C GLY A 200 11.16 -13.86 -9.79
N GLU A 201 10.29 -13.22 -9.01
CA GLU A 201 9.23 -12.34 -9.53
C GLU A 201 9.85 -11.16 -10.30
N CYS A 202 10.88 -10.52 -9.75
CA CYS A 202 11.56 -9.39 -10.40
C CYS A 202 12.29 -9.81 -11.69
N PHE A 203 13.04 -10.92 -11.68
CA PHE A 203 13.71 -11.42 -12.89
C PHE A 203 12.74 -11.92 -13.95
N SER A 204 11.57 -12.44 -13.56
CA SER A 204 10.51 -12.83 -14.48
C SER A 204 9.83 -11.61 -15.11
N ALA A 205 9.57 -10.58 -14.29
CA ALA A 205 8.90 -9.36 -14.70
C ALA A 205 9.73 -8.47 -15.63
N LEU A 206 11.00 -8.26 -15.29
CA LEU A 206 11.85 -7.28 -15.96
C LEU A 206 12.98 -7.99 -16.68
N GLN A 207 12.92 -8.12 -18.01
CA GLN A 207 13.95 -8.86 -18.76
C GLN A 207 15.27 -8.09 -18.91
N TYR A 208 15.21 -6.74 -18.88
CA TYR A 208 16.38 -5.88 -19.01
C TYR A 208 17.34 -5.96 -17.81
N LEU A 209 16.82 -6.27 -16.62
CA LEU A 209 17.61 -6.37 -15.39
C LEU A 209 18.70 -7.43 -15.50
N ASP A 210 19.92 -7.09 -15.10
CA ASP A 210 21.03 -8.03 -15.03
C ASP A 210 21.27 -8.50 -13.59
N THR A 211 21.18 -7.59 -12.62
CA THR A 211 21.55 -7.87 -11.23
C THR A 211 20.47 -7.38 -10.27
N ILE A 212 20.26 -8.14 -9.20
CA ILE A 212 19.42 -7.77 -8.06
C ILE A 212 20.29 -7.75 -6.81
N ILE A 213 20.24 -6.66 -6.05
CA ILE A 213 20.79 -6.57 -4.69
C ILE A 213 19.61 -6.42 -3.74
N LEU A 214 19.36 -7.45 -2.95
CA LEU A 214 18.25 -7.48 -2.02
C LEU A 214 18.77 -7.46 -0.60
N SER A 215 18.20 -6.61 0.26
CA SER A 215 18.45 -6.59 1.69
C SER A 215 17.15 -6.71 2.47
N GLY A 216 17.12 -7.63 3.43
CA GLY A 216 15.96 -7.87 4.29
C GLY A 216 16.24 -7.51 5.73
N TYR A 217 15.37 -6.70 6.32
CA TYR A 217 15.43 -6.31 7.72
C TYR A 217 14.18 -6.78 8.49
N THR A 218 14.32 -6.85 9.81
CA THR A 218 13.21 -7.10 10.73
C THR A 218 13.32 -6.13 11.90
N GLN A 219 12.20 -5.80 12.53
CA GLN A 219 12.14 -4.90 13.68
C GLN A 219 12.49 -5.67 14.95
N ARG A 220 13.57 -5.27 15.62
CA ARG A 220 13.97 -5.86 16.91
C ARG A 220 14.01 -4.84 18.01
N ILE A 221 13.50 -5.23 19.17
CA ILE A 221 13.59 -4.42 20.38
C ILE A 221 15.02 -4.53 20.91
N ASN A 222 15.72 -3.40 20.96
CA ASN A 222 16.93 -3.29 21.74
C ASN A 222 16.56 -3.38 23.23
N THR A 223 16.98 -4.45 23.89
CA THR A 223 16.62 -4.72 25.29
C THR A 223 17.19 -3.70 26.28
N ALA A 224 18.24 -2.97 25.91
CA ALA A 224 18.83 -1.93 26.75
C ALA A 224 18.05 -0.60 26.68
N THR A 225 17.39 -0.31 25.56
CA THR A 225 16.69 0.97 25.34
C THR A 225 15.18 0.83 25.26
N GLY A 226 14.66 -0.39 25.06
CA GLY A 226 13.25 -0.66 24.77
C GLY A 226 12.80 -0.20 23.38
N VAL A 227 13.72 0.32 22.55
CA VAL A 227 13.43 0.89 21.23
C VAL A 227 13.53 -0.20 20.17
N SER A 228 12.53 -0.26 19.30
CA SER A 228 12.53 -1.11 18.12
C SER A 228 13.40 -0.47 17.03
N ALA A 229 14.39 -1.20 16.52
CA ALA A 229 15.23 -0.75 15.40
C ALA A 229 15.15 -1.76 14.25
N ASN A 230 15.34 -1.27 13.02
CA ASN A 230 15.49 -2.14 11.86
C ASN A 230 16.86 -2.80 11.93
N GLU A 231 16.87 -4.13 12.01
CA GLU A 231 18.09 -4.93 11.90
C GLU A 231 18.06 -5.71 10.59
N TYR A 232 19.01 -5.41 9.70
CA TYR A 232 19.27 -6.25 8.54
C TYR A 232 19.76 -7.62 9.00
N ILE A 233 19.15 -8.69 8.48
CA ILE A 233 19.48 -10.07 8.84
C ILE A 233 19.94 -10.91 7.65
N LEU A 234 19.70 -10.41 6.43
CA LEU A 234 20.06 -11.04 5.18
C LEU A 234 20.29 -9.96 4.12
N SER A 235 21.37 -10.08 3.36
CA SER A 235 21.58 -9.30 2.13
C SER A 235 22.18 -10.23 1.08
N VAL A 236 21.69 -10.17 -0.14
CA VAL A 236 22.12 -11.06 -1.22
C VAL A 236 22.19 -10.31 -2.53
N LYS A 237 23.27 -10.54 -3.28
CA LYS A 237 23.41 -10.08 -4.66
C LYS A 237 23.34 -11.27 -5.60
N VAL A 238 22.48 -11.17 -6.60
CA VAL A 238 22.19 -12.23 -7.57
C VAL A 238 22.21 -11.65 -8.96
N THR A 239 22.96 -12.29 -9.87
CA THR A 239 22.89 -11.99 -11.31
C THR A 239 21.87 -12.88 -12.00
N ARG A 240 21.28 -12.40 -13.11
CA ARG A 240 20.37 -13.18 -13.96
C ARG A 240 21.04 -14.45 -14.44
N GLN A 241 22.31 -14.40 -14.80
CA GLN A 241 23.07 -15.57 -15.23
C GLN A 241 23.14 -16.65 -14.14
N GLN A 242 23.35 -16.27 -12.88
CA GLN A 242 23.34 -17.20 -11.76
C GLN A 242 21.94 -17.73 -11.50
N TRP A 243 20.92 -16.87 -11.53
CA TRP A 243 19.53 -17.24 -11.32
C TRP A 243 19.04 -18.28 -12.33
N ASN A 244 19.37 -18.09 -13.61
CA ASN A 244 18.98 -18.99 -14.71
C ASN A 244 19.61 -20.39 -14.63
N LYS A 245 20.59 -20.63 -13.74
CA LYS A 245 21.14 -21.97 -13.51
C LYS A 245 20.25 -22.82 -12.59
N LEU A 246 19.31 -22.20 -11.86
CA LEU A 246 18.39 -22.92 -10.99
C LEU A 246 17.31 -23.64 -11.81
N ASN A 247 16.92 -24.84 -11.38
CA ASN A 247 15.83 -25.58 -12.00
C ASN A 247 14.46 -25.14 -11.45
N LEU A 248 14.01 -23.94 -11.83
CA LEU A 248 12.75 -23.35 -11.34
C LEU A 248 11.50 -24.15 -11.74
N ARG A 249 11.60 -25.07 -12.72
CA ARG A 249 10.50 -26.02 -13.03
C ARG A 249 10.21 -27.01 -11.89
N HIS A 250 11.20 -27.26 -11.04
CA HIS A 250 11.07 -28.08 -9.84
C HIS A 250 11.42 -27.25 -8.59
N VAL A 251 10.86 -26.04 -8.50
CA VAL A 251 11.13 -25.11 -7.39
C VAL A 251 10.80 -25.70 -6.02
N ASN A 252 9.81 -26.60 -5.94
CA ASN A 252 9.44 -27.33 -4.72
C ASN A 252 10.53 -28.29 -4.19
N LEU A 253 11.56 -28.59 -5.00
CA LEU A 253 12.74 -29.37 -4.58
C LEU A 253 13.91 -28.46 -4.17
N ILE A 254 13.78 -27.15 -4.32
CA ILE A 254 14.84 -26.19 -4.02
C ILE A 254 14.70 -25.72 -2.57
N SER A 255 15.74 -25.92 -1.77
CA SER A 255 15.85 -25.25 -0.47
C SER A 255 16.23 -23.78 -0.70
N PRO A 256 15.38 -22.79 -0.37
CA PRO A 256 15.74 -21.38 -0.58
C PRO A 256 16.94 -20.97 0.28
N VAL A 257 17.13 -21.63 1.44
CA VAL A 257 18.27 -21.42 2.34
C VAL A 257 19.58 -21.82 1.66
N ASP A 258 19.61 -22.95 0.96
CA ASP A 258 20.80 -23.47 0.30
C ASP A 258 21.00 -22.86 -1.09
N ALA A 259 19.91 -22.50 -1.78
CA ALA A 259 19.97 -21.83 -3.07
C ALA A 259 20.59 -20.43 -2.95
N LEU A 260 20.10 -19.61 -2.01
CA LEU A 260 20.66 -18.27 -1.79
C LEU A 260 22.12 -18.32 -1.32
N ALA A 261 22.52 -19.39 -0.60
CA ALA A 261 23.91 -19.56 -0.16
C ALA A 261 24.91 -19.82 -1.31
N GLN A 262 24.43 -20.09 -2.54
CA GLN A 262 25.28 -20.22 -3.73
C GLN A 262 25.60 -18.86 -4.38
N PHE A 263 24.94 -17.79 -3.95
CA PHE A 263 25.15 -16.43 -4.45
C PHE A 263 26.04 -15.62 -3.50
N GLU A 264 26.24 -14.34 -3.80
CA GLU A 264 26.92 -13.42 -2.90
C GLU A 264 25.97 -13.08 -1.74
N LEU A 265 25.95 -13.94 -0.72
CA LEU A 265 25.06 -13.86 0.45
C LEU A 265 25.82 -13.36 1.68
N VAL A 266 25.33 -12.28 2.28
CA VAL A 266 25.69 -11.81 3.62
C VAL A 266 24.59 -12.24 4.59
N ARG A 267 24.94 -13.13 5.52
CA ARG A 267 24.04 -13.65 6.56
C ARG A 267 24.84 -14.03 7.80
N ASN A 268 24.33 -13.72 8.98
CA ASN A 268 24.85 -14.22 10.24
C ASN A 268 23.82 -15.15 10.90
N MET A 269 23.97 -16.46 10.73
CA MET A 269 23.04 -17.46 11.27
C MET A 269 23.79 -18.47 12.14
N LYS A 270 23.39 -18.59 13.41
CA LYS A 270 23.97 -19.59 14.34
C LYS A 270 23.52 -21.01 14.00
N ARG A 271 24.19 -22.02 14.57
CA ARG A 271 23.82 -23.45 14.45
C ARG A 271 22.37 -23.77 14.85
N ASN A 272 21.77 -22.96 15.71
CA ASN A 272 20.37 -23.09 16.15
C ASN A 272 19.37 -22.29 15.27
N ALA A 273 19.81 -21.86 14.08
CA ALA A 273 19.08 -21.01 13.12
C ALA A 273 18.70 -19.61 13.64
N GLU A 274 19.33 -19.14 14.72
CA GLU A 274 19.17 -17.75 15.15
C GLU A 274 19.85 -16.81 14.15
N MET A 275 19.05 -16.02 13.43
CA MET A 275 19.48 -14.97 12.52
C MET A 275 19.93 -13.74 13.31
N LYS A 276 21.11 -13.20 13.04
CA LYS A 276 21.71 -12.05 13.72
C LYS A 276 21.86 -10.88 12.77
N LYS A 277 22.01 -9.68 13.36
CA LYS A 277 22.29 -8.45 12.61
C LYS A 277 23.50 -8.65 11.70
N ILE A 278 23.39 -8.13 10.49
CA ILE A 278 24.47 -7.98 9.51
C ILE A 278 24.60 -6.50 9.11
N GLU A 279 25.70 -6.18 8.45
CA GLU A 279 25.79 -5.01 7.58
C GLU A 279 25.49 -5.46 6.14
N PRO A 280 24.57 -4.80 5.42
CA PRO A 280 24.19 -5.20 4.07
C PRO A 280 25.32 -4.96 3.06
N ILE A 281 25.19 -5.55 1.86
CA ILE A 281 26.14 -5.34 0.76
C ILE A 281 26.20 -3.84 0.43
N SER A 282 27.41 -3.28 0.41
CA SER A 282 27.59 -1.84 0.16
C SER A 282 27.17 -1.47 -1.26
N LEU A 283 26.32 -0.44 -1.35
CA LEU A 283 25.83 0.13 -2.60
C LEU A 283 26.80 1.17 -3.19
N SER A 284 27.80 1.62 -2.43
CA SER A 284 28.73 2.70 -2.80
C SER A 284 29.51 2.45 -4.10
N GLN A 285 29.72 1.19 -4.46
CA GLN A 285 30.39 0.75 -5.69
C GLN A 285 29.47 0.73 -6.93
N TYR A 286 28.17 1.00 -6.78
CA TYR A 286 27.16 0.95 -7.85
C TYR A 286 26.53 2.33 -8.16
N ASN A 287 27.27 3.43 -7.87
CA ASN A 287 27.06 4.88 -8.15
C ASN A 287 26.52 5.84 -7.03
N HIS A 288 26.88 7.13 -7.20
CA HIS A 288 26.88 8.24 -6.23
C HIS A 288 25.48 8.67 -5.71
N ASP A 289 24.42 8.49 -6.52
CA ASP A 289 23.07 9.00 -6.23
C ASP A 289 22.15 8.01 -5.50
N ILE A 290 22.50 6.71 -5.46
CA ILE A 290 21.77 5.68 -4.67
C ILE A 290 21.85 5.98 -3.16
N ASN A 291 22.92 6.66 -2.73
CA ASN A 291 23.12 7.05 -1.33
C ASN A 291 22.18 8.18 -0.88
N HIS A 292 21.53 8.92 -1.79
CA HIS A 292 20.75 10.10 -1.43
C HIS A 292 19.24 9.89 -1.35
N ALA A 293 18.71 8.73 -1.74
CA ALA A 293 17.30 8.37 -1.56
C ALA A 293 17.08 7.24 -0.53
N LEU A 294 18.00 6.27 -0.45
CA LEU A 294 17.88 5.11 0.44
C LEU A 294 18.68 5.24 1.75
N LEU A 295 19.79 6.00 1.78
CA LEU A 295 20.62 6.21 2.99
C LEU A 295 20.31 7.53 3.73
N THR A 296 19.70 8.50 3.08
CA THR A 296 19.24 9.78 3.66
C THR A 296 17.96 9.69 4.50
N ARG A 297 17.35 8.51 4.63
CA ARG A 297 16.35 8.28 5.70
C ARG A 297 16.96 8.35 7.11
N SER A 298 18.27 8.53 7.21
CA SER A 298 18.95 8.92 8.45
C SER A 298 19.32 10.42 8.47
N GLN A 299 18.32 11.31 8.50
CA GLN A 299 18.40 12.61 9.21
C GLN A 299 17.06 13.36 9.24
N SER A 300 16.31 13.20 10.36
CA SER A 300 15.51 14.23 11.05
C SER A 300 14.42 13.60 11.95
N THR A 301 14.84 13.11 13.13
CA THR A 301 14.16 12.93 14.45
C THR A 301 12.69 12.47 14.61
N THR A 302 11.81 12.50 13.60
CA THR A 302 10.40 12.09 13.70
C THR A 302 10.03 10.86 12.86
N GLU A 303 10.65 10.65 11.69
CA GLU A 303 10.29 9.52 10.81
C GLU A 303 10.75 8.16 11.34
N GLU A 304 11.93 8.11 11.97
CA GLU A 304 12.42 6.91 12.69
C GLU A 304 11.50 6.50 13.85
N ARG A 305 10.68 7.44 14.37
CA ARG A 305 9.74 7.17 15.46
C ARG A 305 8.40 6.64 14.97
N TYR A 306 8.06 6.73 13.68
CA TYR A 306 6.74 6.31 13.20
C TYR A 306 6.38 4.86 13.58
N PRO A 307 7.28 3.86 13.49
CA PRO A 307 6.97 2.51 13.96
C PRO A 307 6.62 2.43 15.46
N ALA A 308 7.25 3.26 16.30
CA ALA A 308 6.94 3.35 17.72
C ALA A 308 5.60 4.08 17.95
N ILE A 309 5.37 5.18 17.24
CA ILE A 309 4.14 5.98 17.30
C ILE A 309 2.93 5.13 16.87
N LEU A 310 3.03 4.33 15.81
CA LEU A 310 1.94 3.44 15.34
C LEU A 310 1.41 2.49 16.43
N LYS A 311 2.28 2.06 17.35
CA LYS A 311 1.91 1.15 18.44
C LYS A 311 1.17 1.87 19.57
N MET A 312 1.31 3.19 19.69
CA MET A 312 0.70 3.99 20.76
C MET A 312 -0.82 4.14 20.62
N PRO A 313 -1.56 4.42 21.71
CA PRO A 313 -2.96 4.88 21.61
C PRO A 313 -3.08 6.17 20.79
N LEU A 314 -4.24 6.41 20.15
CA LEU A 314 -4.45 7.55 19.26
C LEU A 314 -4.08 8.90 19.90
N SER A 315 -4.49 9.15 21.14
CA SER A 315 -4.15 10.38 21.85
C SER A 315 -2.64 10.58 22.04
N LYS A 316 -1.91 9.49 22.27
CA LYS A 316 -0.44 9.49 22.35
C LYS A 316 0.19 9.69 20.97
N GLN A 317 -0.38 9.11 19.90
CA GLN A 317 0.08 9.38 18.53
C GLN A 317 0.02 10.87 18.21
N CYS A 318 -1.13 11.49 18.49
CA CYS A 318 -1.34 12.92 18.26
C CYS A 318 -0.36 13.76 19.09
N SER A 319 -0.16 13.42 20.37
CA SER A 319 0.80 14.11 21.24
C SER A 319 2.24 14.03 20.74
N GLU A 320 2.70 12.86 20.27
CA GLU A 320 4.07 12.69 19.74
C GLU A 320 4.28 13.46 18.43
N LEU A 321 3.22 13.53 17.61
CA LEU A 321 3.24 14.30 16.37
C LEU A 321 3.02 15.80 16.64
N GLY A 322 2.62 16.21 17.85
CA GLY A 322 2.20 17.57 18.15
C GLY A 322 0.95 18.00 17.36
N ILE A 323 0.07 17.04 17.04
CA ILE A 323 -1.22 17.26 16.36
C ILE A 323 -2.29 17.46 17.43
N GLU A 324 -3.17 18.43 17.22
CA GLU A 324 -4.30 18.65 18.13
C GLU A 324 -5.26 17.47 18.10
N PHE A 325 -5.67 17.02 19.29
CA PHE A 325 -6.54 15.85 19.45
C PHE A 325 -7.78 16.24 20.24
N GLU A 326 -8.94 16.07 19.62
CA GLU A 326 -10.24 16.30 20.25
C GLU A 326 -11.07 15.02 20.26
N LYS A 327 -11.92 14.88 21.28
CA LYS A 327 -12.96 13.85 21.35
C LYS A 327 -14.31 14.53 21.25
N LEU A 328 -15.12 14.11 20.30
CA LEU A 328 -16.44 14.66 20.07
C LEU A 328 -17.49 13.58 20.27
N ASN A 329 -18.45 13.82 21.18
CA ASN A 329 -19.63 12.97 21.28
C ASN A 329 -20.57 13.31 20.12
N PHE A 330 -20.60 12.45 19.10
CA PHE A 330 -21.25 12.73 17.83
C PHE A 330 -21.93 11.48 17.28
N ALA A 331 -23.25 11.54 17.11
CA ALA A 331 -24.03 10.45 16.54
C ALA A 331 -23.97 10.48 15.01
N TYR A 332 -23.52 9.39 14.40
CA TYR A 332 -23.46 9.22 12.95
C TYR A 332 -23.98 7.82 12.54
N GLN A 333 -24.53 7.71 11.33
CA GLN A 333 -25.17 6.46 10.87
C GLN A 333 -24.28 5.56 10.03
N ARG A 334 -23.51 6.10 9.06
CA ARG A 334 -22.70 5.29 8.13
C ARG A 334 -21.27 5.80 7.96
N LYS A 335 -21.08 6.96 7.35
CA LYS A 335 -19.75 7.54 7.06
C LYS A 335 -19.43 8.68 8.02
N PRO A 336 -18.59 8.46 9.05
CA PRO A 336 -18.35 9.47 10.08
C PRO A 336 -17.78 10.79 9.52
N GLU A 337 -16.92 10.70 8.50
CA GLU A 337 -16.29 11.84 7.83
C GLU A 337 -17.33 12.71 7.13
N VAL A 338 -18.25 12.09 6.39
CA VAL A 338 -19.33 12.80 5.68
C VAL A 338 -20.28 13.45 6.68
N SER A 339 -20.65 12.74 7.75
CA SER A 339 -21.51 13.31 8.79
C SER A 339 -20.86 14.47 9.53
N LEU A 340 -19.55 14.36 9.81
CA LEU A 340 -18.79 15.45 10.44
C LEU A 340 -18.63 16.65 9.50
N LEU A 341 -18.42 16.41 8.20
CA LEU A 341 -18.41 17.48 7.21
C LEU A 341 -19.76 18.22 7.17
N SER A 342 -20.89 17.51 7.16
CA SER A 342 -22.21 18.14 7.21
C SER A 342 -22.42 18.99 8.46
N TYR A 343 -21.94 18.52 9.61
CA TYR A 343 -21.94 19.32 10.84
C TYR A 343 -21.14 20.63 10.69
N TYR A 344 -19.92 20.57 10.15
CA TYR A 344 -19.13 21.78 9.89
C TYR A 344 -19.79 22.69 8.84
N GLN A 345 -20.47 22.13 7.84
CA GLN A 345 -21.23 22.90 6.86
C GLN A 345 -22.39 23.68 7.50
N GLU A 346 -23.10 23.10 8.47
CA GLU A 346 -24.12 23.81 9.24
C GLU A 346 -23.54 24.96 10.07
N LEU A 347 -22.26 24.86 10.47
CA LEU A 347 -21.52 25.94 11.13
C LEU A 347 -20.95 26.99 10.16
N GLY A 348 -21.24 26.87 8.86
CA GLY A 348 -20.84 27.80 7.82
C GLY A 348 -19.47 27.52 7.21
N TYR A 349 -18.89 26.34 7.40
CA TYR A 349 -17.69 25.93 6.67
C TYR A 349 -18.04 25.43 5.27
N ILE A 350 -17.13 25.67 4.32
CA ILE A 350 -17.10 25.02 3.01
C ILE A 350 -16.01 23.96 3.07
N GLY A 351 -16.21 22.77 2.51
CA GLY A 351 -15.19 21.72 2.63
C GLY A 351 -15.42 20.50 1.76
N SER A 352 -14.47 19.57 1.84
CA SER A 352 -14.48 18.30 1.15
C SER A 352 -14.08 17.17 2.11
N SER A 353 -14.68 16.00 1.94
CA SER A 353 -14.34 14.76 2.63
C SER A 353 -13.69 13.73 1.69
N LEU A 354 -12.94 14.21 0.70
CA LEU A 354 -12.29 13.40 -0.34
C LEU A 354 -10.78 13.23 -0.07
N GLU A 355 -10.35 13.34 1.19
CA GLU A 355 -8.95 13.19 1.59
C GLU A 355 -8.02 14.05 0.71
N GLY A 356 -6.90 13.46 0.26
CA GLY A 356 -5.90 14.13 -0.57
C GLY A 356 -6.41 14.49 -1.97
N ILE A 357 -7.45 13.84 -2.49
CA ILE A 357 -7.94 14.12 -3.84
C ILE A 357 -8.38 15.57 -3.97
N ALA A 358 -9.02 16.13 -2.93
CA ALA A 358 -9.51 17.50 -2.94
C ALA A 358 -8.37 18.51 -3.15
N ILE A 359 -7.33 18.45 -2.32
CA ILE A 359 -6.22 19.40 -2.38
C ILE A 359 -5.29 19.14 -3.57
N LEU A 360 -5.07 17.87 -3.95
CA LEU A 360 -4.26 17.52 -5.12
C LEU A 360 -4.92 17.99 -6.42
N THR A 361 -6.26 17.97 -6.50
CA THR A 361 -7.00 18.52 -7.65
C THR A 361 -6.88 20.04 -7.71
N VAL A 362 -6.90 20.75 -6.57
CA VAL A 362 -6.64 22.20 -6.50
C VAL A 362 -5.25 22.52 -7.07
N LEU A 363 -4.22 21.81 -6.62
CA LEU A 363 -2.86 21.98 -7.14
C LEU A 363 -2.78 21.69 -8.64
N LYS A 364 -3.40 20.58 -9.09
CA LYS A 364 -3.46 20.24 -10.51
C LYS A 364 -4.11 21.34 -11.32
N ALA A 365 -5.21 21.94 -10.86
CA ALA A 365 -5.88 23.04 -11.55
C ALA A 365 -5.01 24.30 -11.69
N LEU A 366 -4.19 24.61 -10.69
CA LEU A 366 -3.20 25.69 -10.75
C LEU A 366 -2.12 25.44 -11.81
N MET A 367 -1.79 24.17 -12.07
CA MET A 367 -0.70 23.78 -12.95
C MET A 367 -1.17 23.27 -14.32
N LEU A 368 -2.47 23.06 -14.51
CA LEU A 368 -3.03 22.29 -15.62
C LEU A 368 -2.56 22.75 -17.00
N ASP A 369 -2.43 24.06 -17.22
CA ASP A 369 -1.95 24.59 -18.49
C ASP A 369 -0.53 24.15 -18.79
N LYS A 370 0.36 24.27 -17.81
CA LYS A 370 1.76 23.88 -17.97
C LYS A 370 1.92 22.36 -18.02
N LEU A 371 1.15 21.63 -17.20
CA LEU A 371 1.10 20.17 -17.24
C LEU A 371 0.63 19.66 -18.61
N SER A 372 -0.41 20.28 -19.18
CA SER A 372 -0.92 19.95 -20.50
C SER A 372 0.05 20.28 -21.63
N GLU A 373 0.79 21.39 -21.52
CA GLU A 373 1.81 21.80 -22.50
C GLU A 373 2.99 20.84 -22.53
N LEU A 374 3.46 20.43 -21.34
CA LEU A 374 4.58 19.51 -21.16
C LEU A 374 4.17 18.03 -21.30
N ASN A 375 2.87 17.75 -21.39
CA ASN A 375 2.38 16.39 -21.49
C ASN A 375 3.01 15.67 -22.71
N PRO A 376 3.70 14.53 -22.51
CA PRO A 376 4.29 13.76 -23.61
C PRO A 376 3.28 13.33 -24.68
N PHE A 377 2.01 13.15 -24.31
CA PHE A 377 0.92 12.79 -25.21
C PHE A 377 0.36 13.98 -26.00
N LYS A 378 0.75 15.22 -25.63
CA LYS A 378 0.20 16.48 -26.17
C LYS A 378 -1.32 16.52 -26.13
N ASP A 379 -1.90 15.89 -25.10
CA ASP A 379 -3.33 15.81 -24.89
C ASP A 379 -3.70 16.43 -23.53
N ARG A 380 -4.56 17.44 -23.58
CA ARG A 380 -5.07 18.12 -22.39
C ARG A 380 -6.03 17.25 -21.60
N LEU A 381 -6.82 16.42 -22.29
CA LEU A 381 -7.75 15.51 -21.63
C LEU A 381 -7.00 14.49 -20.77
N ASP A 382 -5.87 13.98 -21.25
CA ASP A 382 -4.97 13.15 -20.46
C ASP A 382 -4.48 13.88 -19.20
N ALA A 383 -4.04 15.15 -19.32
CA ALA A 383 -3.61 15.94 -18.17
C ALA A 383 -4.74 16.17 -17.14
N CYS A 384 -5.98 16.32 -17.62
CA CYS A 384 -7.17 16.41 -16.77
C CYS A 384 -7.46 15.10 -16.03
N GLN A 385 -7.36 13.95 -16.69
CA GLN A 385 -7.72 12.65 -16.11
C GLN A 385 -6.60 12.04 -15.25
N ARG A 386 -5.35 12.25 -15.64
CA ARG A 386 -4.18 11.70 -14.95
C ARG A 386 -4.07 12.31 -13.55
N TYR A 387 -3.72 11.47 -12.59
CA TYR A 387 -3.46 11.92 -11.23
C TYR A 387 -2.22 12.82 -11.17
N LEU A 388 -2.18 13.72 -10.18
CA LEU A 388 -1.12 14.71 -10.08
C LEU A 388 0.24 14.04 -9.81
N GLU A 389 0.28 13.01 -8.96
CA GLU A 389 1.51 12.31 -8.63
C GLU A 389 2.21 11.71 -9.85
N ALA A 390 1.43 11.12 -10.76
CA ALA A 390 1.96 10.54 -11.99
C ALA A 390 2.50 11.64 -12.92
N GLN A 391 1.83 12.79 -12.99
CA GLN A 391 2.30 13.92 -13.81
C GLN A 391 3.59 14.54 -13.26
N LEU A 392 3.69 14.71 -11.94
CA LEU A 392 4.92 15.24 -11.31
C LEU A 392 6.09 14.24 -11.43
N THR A 393 5.81 12.94 -11.41
CA THR A 393 6.83 11.89 -11.65
C THR A 393 7.32 11.93 -13.10
N ILE A 394 6.40 11.94 -14.08
CA ILE A 394 6.74 11.98 -15.51
C ILE A 394 7.51 13.27 -15.87
N LEU A 395 7.23 14.37 -15.18
CA LEU A 395 7.77 15.70 -15.47
C LEU A 395 8.77 16.16 -14.39
N GLU A 396 9.49 15.24 -13.76
CA GLU A 396 10.43 15.54 -12.66
C GLU A 396 11.48 16.61 -13.05
N ASN A 397 11.94 16.59 -14.30
CA ASN A 397 12.93 17.54 -14.82
C ASN A 397 12.34 18.93 -15.12
N GLU A 398 11.02 19.04 -15.15
CA GLU A 398 10.29 20.27 -15.47
C GLU A 398 9.56 20.88 -14.25
N ILE A 399 9.74 20.31 -13.05
CA ILE A 399 9.09 20.77 -11.81
C ILE A 399 9.33 22.26 -11.58
N GLY A 400 10.54 22.76 -11.85
CA GLY A 400 10.87 24.18 -11.73
C GLY A 400 9.99 25.07 -12.60
N VAL A 401 9.74 24.67 -13.86
CA VAL A 401 8.92 25.41 -14.82
C VAL A 401 7.44 25.31 -14.46
N ILE A 402 6.98 24.13 -14.03
CA ILE A 402 5.61 23.89 -13.55
C ILE A 402 5.30 24.73 -12.32
N VAL A 403 6.18 24.73 -11.32
CA VAL A 403 6.01 25.52 -10.09
C VAL A 403 6.05 27.02 -10.40
N ALA A 404 6.93 27.45 -11.30
CA ALA A 404 7.00 28.85 -11.72
C ALA A 404 5.69 29.33 -12.39
N SER A 405 4.95 28.45 -13.09
CA SER A 405 3.70 28.84 -13.74
C SER A 405 2.59 29.18 -12.75
N ILE A 406 2.59 28.58 -11.55
CA ILE A 406 1.55 28.81 -10.51
C ILE A 406 1.40 30.29 -10.17
N LYS A 407 2.51 31.04 -10.11
CA LYS A 407 2.53 32.47 -9.74
C LYS A 407 1.69 33.36 -10.65
N ASN A 408 1.49 32.94 -11.90
CA ASN A 408 0.84 33.76 -12.93
C ASN A 408 -0.61 33.35 -13.19
N VAL A 409 -1.12 32.36 -12.46
CA VAL A 409 -2.45 31.81 -12.69
C VAL A 409 -3.48 32.67 -11.98
N SER A 410 -4.35 33.32 -12.76
CA SER A 410 -5.46 34.09 -12.21
C SER A 410 -6.51 33.17 -11.60
N LYS A 411 -7.27 33.69 -10.63
CA LYS A 411 -8.41 32.97 -10.01
C LYS A 411 -9.37 32.43 -11.07
N GLN A 412 -9.71 33.24 -12.07
CA GLN A 412 -10.60 32.85 -13.16
C GLN A 412 -10.03 31.67 -13.96
N ARG A 413 -8.73 31.69 -14.27
CA ARG A 413 -8.10 30.59 -15.01
C ARG A 413 -8.02 29.31 -14.18
N TYR A 414 -7.66 29.43 -12.91
CA TYR A 414 -7.69 28.32 -11.97
C TYR A 414 -9.07 27.67 -11.87
N LEU A 415 -10.14 28.45 -11.69
CA LEU A 415 -11.51 27.92 -11.61
C LEU A 415 -11.92 27.24 -12.92
N SER A 416 -11.59 27.82 -14.07
CA SER A 416 -11.85 27.19 -15.37
C SER A 416 -11.09 25.86 -15.53
N ASN A 417 -9.83 25.80 -15.11
CA ASN A 417 -9.05 24.55 -15.12
C ASN A 417 -9.62 23.51 -14.15
N PHE A 418 -10.06 23.94 -12.97
CA PHE A 418 -10.67 23.06 -11.98
C PHE A 418 -11.98 22.47 -12.51
N GLU A 419 -12.84 23.30 -13.10
CA GLU A 419 -14.09 22.87 -13.73
C GLU A 419 -13.82 21.83 -14.84
N GLU A 420 -12.83 22.09 -15.70
CA GLU A 420 -12.42 21.16 -16.76
C GLU A 420 -11.98 19.80 -16.20
N ILE A 421 -11.21 19.80 -15.11
CA ILE A 421 -10.77 18.56 -14.44
C ILE A 421 -11.96 17.79 -13.87
N ILE A 422 -12.84 18.45 -13.11
CA ILE A 422 -13.93 17.74 -12.40
C ILE A 422 -15.05 17.28 -13.35
N LEU A 423 -15.20 17.92 -14.51
CA LEU A 423 -16.13 17.50 -15.56
C LEU A 423 -15.55 16.40 -16.46
N SER A 424 -14.25 16.10 -16.35
CA SER A 424 -13.68 14.96 -17.08
C SER A 424 -14.35 13.65 -16.62
N PRO A 425 -14.73 12.73 -17.53
CA PRO A 425 -15.58 11.59 -17.19
C PRO A 425 -15.05 10.73 -16.03
N PHE A 426 -13.73 10.51 -15.99
CA PHE A 426 -13.05 9.74 -14.94
C PHE A 426 -13.10 10.41 -13.56
N ILE A 427 -12.86 11.72 -13.49
CA ILE A 427 -12.84 12.44 -12.22
C ILE A 427 -14.27 12.62 -11.70
N MET A 428 -15.21 12.96 -12.58
CA MET A 428 -16.62 13.12 -12.22
C MET A 428 -17.21 11.85 -11.62
N SER A 429 -16.88 10.67 -12.17
CA SER A 429 -17.36 9.39 -11.66
C SER A 429 -16.67 8.97 -10.36
N SER A 430 -15.35 9.17 -10.28
CA SER A 430 -14.54 8.69 -9.16
C SER A 430 -14.65 9.59 -7.92
N HIS A 431 -14.86 10.90 -8.12
CA HIS A 431 -14.80 11.92 -7.07
C HIS A 431 -15.95 12.93 -7.17
N PRO A 432 -17.22 12.49 -7.14
CA PRO A 432 -18.39 13.35 -7.37
C PRO A 432 -18.59 14.44 -6.30
N GLY A 433 -17.84 14.39 -5.20
CA GLY A 433 -17.88 15.38 -4.11
C GLY A 433 -16.98 16.61 -4.33
N LEU A 434 -16.21 16.68 -5.43
CA LEU A 434 -15.44 17.87 -5.77
C LEU A 434 -16.41 18.96 -6.26
N SER A 435 -16.32 20.16 -5.66
CA SER A 435 -17.24 21.26 -5.98
C SER A 435 -16.49 22.54 -6.32
N MET A 436 -17.09 23.33 -7.20
CA MET A 436 -16.58 24.67 -7.54
C MET A 436 -16.54 25.60 -6.32
N GLN A 437 -17.48 25.44 -5.38
CA GLN A 437 -17.50 26.20 -4.13
C GLN A 437 -16.27 25.91 -3.27
N PHE A 438 -15.87 24.63 -3.17
CA PHE A 438 -14.65 24.25 -2.45
C PHE A 438 -13.41 24.84 -3.13
N ALA A 439 -13.30 24.73 -4.46
CA ALA A 439 -12.18 25.27 -5.21
C ALA A 439 -12.03 26.78 -5.03
N ASP A 440 -13.14 27.53 -5.09
CA ASP A 440 -13.17 28.98 -4.87
C ASP A 440 -12.72 29.35 -3.45
N ALA A 441 -13.28 28.67 -2.46
CA ALA A 441 -12.99 28.96 -1.05
C ALA A 441 -11.52 28.66 -0.69
N ILE A 442 -10.97 27.54 -1.18
CA ILE A 442 -9.55 27.20 -0.97
C ILE A 442 -8.62 28.22 -1.65
N PHE A 443 -8.94 28.65 -2.87
CA PHE A 443 -8.12 29.64 -3.57
C PHE A 443 -8.08 30.99 -2.83
N ASN A 444 -9.20 31.40 -2.23
CA ASN A 444 -9.24 32.66 -1.46
C ASN A 444 -8.47 32.57 -0.13
N ALA A 445 -8.51 31.40 0.52
CA ALA A 445 -7.92 31.21 1.84
C ALA A 445 -6.41 30.86 1.80
N ILE A 446 -5.93 30.24 0.71
CA ILE A 446 -4.53 29.83 0.59
C ILE A 446 -3.72 30.80 -0.28
N ASN A 447 -2.65 31.36 0.30
CA ASN A 447 -1.71 32.19 -0.43
C ASN A 447 -0.94 31.35 -1.47
N THR A 448 -0.71 31.92 -2.65
CA THR A 448 0.05 31.33 -3.76
C THR A 448 1.40 30.74 -3.33
N ASP A 449 2.13 31.39 -2.41
CA ASP A 449 3.41 30.88 -1.91
C ASP A 449 3.27 29.55 -1.18
N TYR A 450 2.14 29.31 -0.50
CA TYR A 450 1.88 28.02 0.16
C TYR A 450 1.46 26.94 -0.83
N PHE A 451 0.77 27.28 -1.94
CA PHE A 451 0.56 26.32 -3.03
C PHE A 451 1.89 25.89 -3.66
N ILE A 452 2.81 26.84 -3.87
CA ILE A 452 4.15 26.57 -4.40
C ILE A 452 4.94 25.66 -3.45
N LYS A 453 5.00 26.00 -2.16
CA LYS A 453 5.67 25.17 -1.14
C LYS A 453 5.08 23.77 -1.08
N LEU A 454 3.75 23.66 -1.15
CA LEU A 454 3.08 22.38 -1.12
C LEU A 454 3.37 21.54 -2.36
N THR A 455 3.31 22.13 -3.56
CA THR A 455 3.67 21.45 -4.80
C THR A 455 5.12 20.96 -4.77
N LEU A 456 6.07 21.80 -4.36
CA LEU A 456 7.48 21.41 -4.22
C LEU A 456 7.63 20.24 -3.25
N LYS A 457 6.93 20.29 -2.11
CA LYS A 457 6.98 19.21 -1.12
C LYS A 457 6.44 17.89 -1.66
N ILE A 458 5.33 17.93 -2.40
CA ILE A 458 4.77 16.73 -3.04
C ILE A 458 5.71 16.20 -4.13
N ALA A 459 6.35 17.08 -4.90
CA ALA A 459 7.28 16.70 -5.96
C ALA A 459 8.53 15.96 -5.46
N GLU A 460 8.91 16.11 -4.18
CA GLU A 460 10.01 15.33 -3.57
C GLU A 460 9.72 13.82 -3.55
N ASP A 461 8.47 13.41 -3.36
CA ASP A 461 8.04 12.01 -3.39
C ASP A 461 6.53 11.94 -3.73
N PRO A 462 6.18 12.06 -5.03
CA PRO A 462 4.80 12.23 -5.44
C PRO A 462 3.89 11.08 -5.01
N TYR A 463 4.39 9.84 -5.07
CA TYR A 463 3.60 8.65 -4.75
C TYR A 463 3.43 8.43 -3.25
N THR A 464 4.41 8.78 -2.42
CA THR A 464 4.23 8.78 -0.96
C THR A 464 3.17 9.82 -0.56
N TYR A 465 3.29 11.05 -1.06
CA TYR A 465 2.43 12.17 -0.66
C TYR A 465 1.07 12.22 -1.34
N ARG A 466 0.75 11.26 -2.22
CA ARG A 466 -0.60 11.12 -2.79
C ARG A 466 -1.64 10.63 -1.77
N SER A 467 -1.17 10.04 -0.67
CA SER A 467 -2.01 9.34 0.32
C SER A 467 -1.73 9.80 1.75
N GLY A 468 -2.64 9.51 2.68
CA GLY A 468 -2.46 9.87 4.10
C GLY A 468 -2.77 11.34 4.43
N TRP A 469 -3.47 12.04 3.53
CA TRP A 469 -4.05 13.34 3.83
C TRP A 469 -5.23 13.19 4.79
N PRO A 470 -5.47 14.17 5.68
CA PRO A 470 -6.65 14.17 6.55
C PRO A 470 -7.96 14.06 5.77
N ASP A 471 -8.93 13.34 6.34
CA ASP A 471 -10.22 13.06 5.71
C ASP A 471 -10.94 14.33 5.24
N LEU A 472 -10.92 15.38 6.08
CA LEU A 472 -11.58 16.64 5.80
C LEU A 472 -10.57 17.75 5.52
N THR A 473 -10.85 18.51 4.46
CA THR A 473 -10.30 19.86 4.28
C THR A 473 -11.47 20.83 4.31
N ILE A 474 -11.50 21.72 5.31
CA ILE A 474 -12.57 22.69 5.50
C ILE A 474 -11.99 24.10 5.57
N VAL A 475 -12.80 25.06 5.13
CA VAL A 475 -12.44 26.48 5.10
C VAL A 475 -13.63 27.31 5.55
N LYS A 476 -13.35 28.32 6.37
CA LYS A 476 -14.30 29.36 6.73
C LYS A 476 -13.52 30.67 6.83
N ASP A 477 -14.02 31.69 6.13
CA ASP A 477 -13.31 32.95 5.95
C ASP A 477 -11.91 32.71 5.35
N GLN A 478 -10.83 32.96 6.10
CA GLN A 478 -9.45 32.70 5.69
C GLN A 478 -8.79 31.56 6.49
N GLU A 479 -9.57 30.86 7.33
CA GLU A 479 -9.08 29.75 8.14
C GLU A 479 -9.26 28.44 7.38
N VAL A 480 -8.15 27.74 7.13
CA VAL A 480 -8.15 26.38 6.57
C VAL A 480 -7.81 25.39 7.68
N ARG A 481 -8.60 24.32 7.79
CA ARG A 481 -8.40 23.23 8.76
C ARG A 481 -8.36 21.90 8.01
N PHE A 482 -7.40 21.07 8.38
CA PHE A 482 -7.27 19.69 7.93
C PHE A 482 -7.59 18.77 9.11
N ILE A 483 -8.67 18.00 9.01
CA ILE A 483 -9.21 17.22 10.12
C ILE A 483 -9.24 15.75 9.72
N GLU A 484 -8.46 14.94 10.43
CA GLU A 484 -8.50 13.49 10.35
C GLU A 484 -9.56 12.96 11.32
N VAL A 485 -10.44 12.10 10.85
CA VAL A 485 -11.57 11.58 11.61
C VAL A 485 -11.25 10.16 12.06
N LYS A 486 -11.38 9.93 13.36
CA LYS A 486 -11.18 8.60 13.94
C LYS A 486 -12.39 8.17 14.71
N THR A 487 -12.62 6.86 14.74
CA THR A 487 -13.67 6.28 15.58
C THR A 487 -13.02 5.44 16.66
N THR A 488 -12.71 4.19 16.32
CA THR A 488 -12.02 3.23 17.19
C THR A 488 -10.60 2.95 16.73
N ASP A 489 -10.26 3.36 15.51
CA ASP A 489 -8.99 3.17 14.85
C ASP A 489 -7.96 4.26 15.21
N LYS A 490 -6.74 4.09 14.70
CA LYS A 490 -5.55 4.90 14.98
C LYS A 490 -5.05 5.55 13.70
N LEU A 491 -4.13 6.51 13.82
CA LEU A 491 -3.44 7.03 12.64
C LEU A 491 -2.61 5.93 11.98
N HIS A 492 -2.72 5.81 10.65
CA HIS A 492 -1.96 4.90 9.81
C HIS A 492 -0.60 5.48 9.40
N LYS A 493 0.30 4.62 8.89
CA LYS A 493 1.68 5.02 8.52
C LYS A 493 1.69 6.16 7.50
N SER A 494 0.86 6.08 6.45
CA SER A 494 0.74 7.13 5.44
C SER A 494 0.28 8.46 6.05
N GLN A 495 -0.63 8.43 7.04
CA GLN A 495 -1.11 9.63 7.74
C GLN A 495 -0.02 10.25 8.61
N LEU A 496 0.75 9.43 9.34
CA LEU A 496 1.91 9.88 10.09
C LEU A 496 2.92 10.60 9.18
N VAL A 497 3.22 10.01 8.03
CA VAL A 497 4.18 10.55 7.05
C VAL A 497 3.66 11.86 6.45
N THR A 498 2.48 11.81 5.82
CA THR A 498 1.94 12.94 5.06
C THR A 498 1.56 14.10 5.98
N ILE A 499 0.84 13.87 7.08
CA ILE A 499 0.47 14.97 7.99
C ILE A 499 1.71 15.66 8.56
N SER A 500 2.73 14.89 8.97
CA SER A 500 3.97 15.47 9.50
C SER A 500 4.74 16.26 8.46
N ALA A 501 4.76 15.79 7.21
CA ALA A 501 5.41 16.48 6.10
C ALA A 501 4.67 17.79 5.74
N MET A 502 3.36 17.73 5.57
CA MET A 502 2.55 18.88 5.12
C MET A 502 2.48 20.00 6.16
N ARG A 503 2.48 19.65 7.45
CA ARG A 503 2.55 20.64 8.55
C ARG A 503 3.82 21.48 8.59
N LYS A 504 4.92 20.99 8.01
CA LYS A 504 6.17 21.77 7.92
C LYS A 504 6.10 22.86 6.85
N VAL A 505 5.22 22.71 5.86
CA VAL A 505 5.14 23.59 4.69
C VAL A 505 3.87 24.42 4.63
N LEU A 506 2.81 24.01 5.35
CA LEU A 506 1.54 24.72 5.47
C LEU A 506 1.39 25.35 6.86
N PRO A 507 0.91 26.60 6.97
CA PRO A 507 0.72 27.30 8.24
C PRO A 507 -0.62 26.98 8.91
N TYR A 508 -1.38 26.02 8.36
CA TYR A 508 -2.76 25.74 8.70
C TYR A 508 -2.89 24.70 9.81
N GLN A 509 -4.06 24.67 10.45
CA GLN A 509 -4.32 23.74 11.54
C GLN A 509 -4.52 22.32 10.99
N PHE A 510 -3.80 21.37 11.58
CA PHE A 510 -4.03 19.93 11.41
C PHE A 510 -4.48 19.36 12.75
N SER A 511 -5.60 18.64 12.75
CA SER A 511 -6.16 18.04 13.95
C SER A 511 -6.68 16.63 13.69
N VAL A 512 -6.85 15.88 14.78
CA VAL A 512 -7.52 14.58 14.81
C VAL A 512 -8.78 14.72 15.67
N CYS A 513 -9.93 14.40 15.08
CA CYS A 513 -11.21 14.36 15.77
C CYS A 513 -11.63 12.91 15.98
N GLN A 514 -11.64 12.44 17.23
CA GLN A 514 -12.15 11.12 17.58
C GLN A 514 -13.64 11.19 17.93
N LEU A 515 -14.48 10.59 17.10
CA LEU A 515 -15.92 10.49 17.34
C LEU A 515 -16.23 9.36 18.31
N THR A 516 -16.86 9.71 19.43
CA THR A 516 -17.36 8.77 20.44
C THR A 516 -18.89 8.71 20.39
N LYS A 517 -19.46 7.53 20.59
CA LYS A 517 -20.91 7.34 20.72
C LYS A 517 -21.37 7.41 22.17
#